data_AF-A0A2G6ICR6-F1
#
_entry.id   AF-A0A2G6ICR6-F1
#
_cell.length_a   1.000
_cell.length_b   1.000
_cell.length_c   1.000
_cell.angle_alpha   90.00
_cell.angle_beta   90.00
_cell.angle_gamma   90.00
#
_symmetry.space_group_name_H-M   'P 1'
#
loop_
_entity.id
_entity.type
_entity.pdbx_description
1 polymer ?
#
loop_
_entity_poly.entity_id
_entity_poly.type
_entity_poly.pdbx_seq_one_letter_code
_entity_poly.pdbx_strand_id
1 'polypeptide(L)'
;MAKQAGKVLRRAINLQDAFGEMTGGAPAVPQAGLAVMQGFLDSNGDALPAILDVIKAATAEVVGDPAATNLSIATKELGMPAPLLKASIPPSNLVARPAAEARGDIERMLTAMGAPDFKNLGGGLPDDGFYL
;
A
#
# COMPACT_ATOMS: atom_id res chain seq x y z
N MET A 1 -13.54 0.19 25.30
CA MET A 1 -13.44 -0.43 23.94
C MET A 1 -13.49 -1.95 24.07
N ALA A 2 -14.48 -2.62 23.46
CA ALA A 2 -14.83 -4.05 23.43
C ALA A 2 -14.14 -5.07 24.38
N LYS A 3 -12.80 -5.16 24.41
CA LYS A 3 -12.05 -5.97 25.38
C LYS A 3 -12.36 -5.57 26.83
N GLN A 4 -12.50 -4.28 27.10
CA GLN A 4 -12.96 -3.74 28.40
C GLN A 4 -14.43 -4.08 28.70
N ALA A 5 -15.22 -4.43 27.68
CA ALA A 5 -16.62 -4.82 27.80
C ALA A 5 -16.82 -6.35 27.73
N GLY A 6 -15.74 -7.14 27.85
CA GLY A 6 -15.79 -8.61 27.76
C GLY A 6 -16.18 -9.16 26.37
N LYS A 7 -16.13 -8.32 25.33
CA LYS A 7 -16.50 -8.71 23.96
C LYS A 7 -15.26 -9.11 23.16
N VAL A 8 -15.38 -10.21 22.42
CA VAL A 8 -14.36 -10.68 21.47
C VAL A 8 -14.52 -9.94 20.15
N LEU A 9 -13.48 -9.21 19.72
CA LEU A 9 -13.40 -8.69 18.34
C LEU A 9 -12.92 -9.79 17.42
N ARG A 10 -13.52 -9.86 16.23
CA ARG A 10 -13.09 -10.71 15.14
C ARG A 10 -13.01 -9.90 13.86
N ARG A 11 -12.09 -10.25 12.97
CA ARG A 11 -12.08 -9.76 11.58
C ARG A 11 -13.17 -10.53 10.83
N ALA A 12 -14.16 -9.83 10.30
CA ALA A 12 -15.32 -10.44 9.66
C ALA A 12 -15.15 -10.56 8.13
N ILE A 13 -14.45 -9.60 7.51
CA ILE A 13 -14.22 -9.53 6.07
C ILE A 13 -12.78 -9.07 5.80
N ASN A 14 -12.16 -9.64 4.77
CA ASN A 14 -10.97 -9.09 4.14
C ASN A 14 -11.40 -8.35 2.87
N LEU A 15 -11.20 -7.03 2.83
CA LEU A 15 -11.63 -6.21 1.69
C LEU A 15 -10.82 -6.47 0.43
N GLN A 16 -9.59 -6.98 0.54
CA GLN A 16 -8.79 -7.31 -0.64
C GLN A 16 -9.35 -8.55 -1.34
N ASP A 17 -9.75 -9.57 -0.56
CA ASP A 17 -10.38 -10.78 -1.09
C ASP A 17 -11.72 -10.44 -1.76
N ALA A 18 -12.58 -9.69 -1.06
CA ALA A 18 -13.85 -9.24 -1.61
C ALA A 18 -13.70 -8.38 -2.88
N PHE A 19 -12.65 -7.56 -2.96
CA PHE A 19 -12.35 -6.78 -4.16
C PHE A 19 -11.89 -7.67 -5.33
N GLY A 20 -11.05 -8.66 -5.07
CA GLY A 20 -10.65 -9.66 -6.06
C GLY A 20 -11.85 -10.39 -6.64
N GLU A 21 -12.78 -10.85 -5.78
CA GLU A 21 -14.04 -11.48 -6.19
C GLU A 21 -14.91 -10.55 -7.04
N MET A 22 -15.10 -9.30 -6.61
CA MET A 22 -15.91 -8.30 -7.32
C MET A 22 -15.35 -7.98 -8.72
N THR A 23 -14.02 -8.00 -8.88
CA THR A 23 -13.35 -7.61 -10.12
C THR A 23 -12.93 -8.79 -10.99
N GLY A 24 -13.09 -10.04 -10.52
CA GLY A 24 -12.55 -11.23 -11.17
C GLY A 24 -11.02 -11.25 -11.23
N GLY A 25 -10.35 -10.51 -10.33
CA GLY A 25 -8.91 -10.29 -10.32
C GLY A 25 -8.21 -10.84 -9.08
N ALA A 26 -6.93 -10.53 -8.95
CA ALA A 26 -6.16 -10.83 -7.74
C ALA A 26 -6.72 -10.05 -6.52
N PRO A 27 -6.58 -10.58 -5.29
CA PRO A 27 -7.00 -9.90 -4.07
C PRO A 27 -6.01 -8.79 -3.70
N ALA A 28 -5.96 -7.74 -4.52
CA ALA A 28 -5.05 -6.61 -4.39
C ALA A 28 -5.80 -5.30 -4.62
N VAL A 29 -5.62 -4.35 -3.69
CA VAL A 29 -6.21 -3.00 -3.78
C VAL A 29 -5.07 -1.99 -3.58
N PRO A 30 -4.42 -1.52 -4.66
CA PRO A 30 -3.28 -0.60 -4.59
C PRO A 30 -3.68 0.84 -4.19
N GLN A 31 -4.24 1.01 -3.00
CA GLN A 31 -4.79 2.30 -2.53
C GLN A 31 -3.71 3.33 -2.19
N ALA A 32 -2.49 2.87 -1.93
CA ALA A 32 -1.35 3.70 -1.58
C ALA A 32 -0.17 3.41 -2.51
N GLY A 33 0.59 4.46 -2.82
CA GLY A 33 1.80 4.41 -3.63
C GLY A 33 2.69 5.61 -3.35
N LEU A 34 3.91 5.57 -3.86
CA LEU A 34 4.86 6.68 -3.81
C LEU A 34 4.77 7.48 -5.11
N ALA A 35 4.27 8.71 -5.05
CA ALA A 35 4.29 9.62 -6.18
C ALA A 35 5.65 10.33 -6.25
N VAL A 36 6.28 10.31 -7.43
CA VAL A 36 7.52 11.03 -7.68
C VAL A 36 7.20 12.26 -8.54
N MET A 37 7.55 13.43 -8.04
CA MET A 37 7.31 14.68 -8.76
C MET A 37 8.30 14.82 -9.92
N GLN A 38 7.85 15.37 -11.06
CA GLN A 38 8.69 15.53 -12.24
C GLN A 38 10.01 16.26 -11.95
N GLY A 39 9.97 17.36 -11.18
CA GLY A 39 11.19 18.09 -10.83
C GLY A 39 12.22 17.27 -10.03
N PHE A 40 11.78 16.26 -9.28
CA PHE A 40 12.69 15.32 -8.63
C PHE A 40 13.30 14.37 -9.66
N LEU A 41 12.51 13.82 -10.59
CA LEU A 41 12.99 12.95 -11.67
C LEU A 41 14.01 13.67 -12.55
N ASP A 42 13.73 14.92 -12.93
CA ASP A 42 14.61 15.72 -13.77
C ASP A 42 15.97 15.97 -13.10
N SER A 43 15.99 16.10 -11.77
CA SER A 43 17.19 16.46 -11.02
C SER A 43 17.92 15.25 -10.39
N ASN A 44 17.23 14.14 -10.16
CA ASN A 44 17.72 12.99 -9.36
C ASN A 44 17.16 11.64 -9.85
N GLY A 45 16.70 11.53 -11.11
CA GLY A 45 16.06 10.32 -11.62
C GLY A 45 16.96 9.08 -11.61
N ASP A 46 18.27 9.27 -11.65
CA ASP A 46 19.29 8.23 -11.50
C ASP A 46 19.31 7.58 -10.10
N ALA A 47 18.87 8.30 -9.07
CA ALA A 47 18.74 7.77 -7.71
C ALA A 47 17.45 6.95 -7.50
N LEU A 48 16.45 7.05 -8.38
CA LEU A 48 15.15 6.43 -8.18
C LEU A 48 15.22 4.90 -8.01
N PRO A 49 15.98 4.14 -8.84
CA PRO A 49 16.08 2.69 -8.65
C PRO A 49 16.58 2.30 -7.25
N ALA A 50 17.61 3.00 -6.74
CA ALA A 50 18.14 2.75 -5.41
C ALA A 50 17.13 3.07 -4.30
N ILE A 51 16.33 4.12 -4.45
CA ILE A 51 15.26 4.47 -3.51
C ILE A 51 14.20 3.36 -3.47
N LEU A 52 13.75 2.88 -4.64
CA LEU A 52 12.76 1.80 -4.74
C LEU A 52 13.28 0.49 -4.14
N ASP A 53 14.54 0.15 -4.38
CA ASP A 53 15.18 -1.03 -3.81
C ASP A 53 15.25 -0.97 -2.28
N VAL A 54 15.60 0.18 -1.71
CA VAL A 54 15.61 0.38 -0.25
C VAL A 54 14.20 0.22 0.34
N ILE A 55 13.16 0.76 -0.30
CA ILE A 55 11.78 0.60 0.16
C ILE A 55 11.35 -0.87 0.11
N LYS A 56 11.68 -1.59 -0.96
CA LYS A 56 11.41 -3.02 -1.10
C LYS A 56 12.11 -3.84 -0.02
N ALA A 57 13.40 -3.58 0.21
CA ALA A 57 14.19 -4.26 1.24
C ALA A 57 13.66 -3.98 2.65
N ALA A 58 13.39 -2.71 2.98
CA ALA A 58 12.86 -2.33 4.29
C ALA A 58 11.48 -2.96 4.55
N THR A 59 10.63 -3.02 3.53
CA THR A 59 9.32 -3.69 3.65
C THR A 59 9.49 -5.18 3.92
N ALA A 60 10.39 -5.85 3.19
CA ALA A 60 10.67 -7.27 3.38
C ALA A 60 11.24 -7.57 4.78
N GLU A 61 12.13 -6.72 5.30
CA GLU A 61 12.68 -6.85 6.66
C GLU A 61 11.57 -6.79 7.72
N VAL A 62 10.71 -5.77 7.65
CA VAL A 62 9.61 -5.56 8.61
C VAL A 62 8.60 -6.70 8.58
N VAL A 63 8.27 -7.20 7.38
CA VAL A 63 7.34 -8.32 7.21
C VAL A 63 7.96 -9.64 7.63
N GLY A 64 9.26 -9.85 7.37
CA GLY A 64 9.99 -11.08 7.66
C GLY A 64 10.21 -11.32 9.15
N ASP A 65 10.50 -10.26 9.92
CA ASP A 65 10.58 -10.35 11.38
C ASP A 65 9.94 -9.13 12.08
N PRO A 66 8.60 -9.13 12.21
CA PRO A 66 7.89 -8.07 12.94
C PRO A 66 8.30 -8.00 14.42
N ALA A 67 8.83 -9.09 14.99
CA ALA A 67 9.24 -9.13 16.39
C ALA A 67 10.55 -8.38 16.62
N ALA A 68 11.51 -8.50 15.70
CA ALA A 68 12.81 -7.82 15.75
C ALA A 68 12.78 -6.38 15.19
N THR A 69 11.74 -6.00 14.45
CA THR A 69 11.60 -4.66 13.86
C THR A 69 11.72 -3.53 14.91
N ASN A 70 12.60 -2.56 14.65
CA ASN A 70 12.71 -1.34 15.46
C ASN A 70 11.55 -0.38 15.12
N LEU A 71 10.63 -0.20 16.07
CA LEU A 71 9.43 0.62 15.90
C LEU A 71 9.52 2.01 16.54
N SER A 72 10.71 2.45 16.95
CA SER A 72 10.87 3.72 17.69
C SER A 72 10.44 4.95 16.87
N ILE A 73 10.88 5.05 15.61
CA ILE A 73 10.46 6.10 14.68
C ILE A 73 8.96 6.00 14.41
N ALA A 74 8.45 4.82 14.05
CA ALA A 74 7.03 4.63 13.78
C ALA A 74 6.14 4.97 14.98
N THR A 75 6.58 4.64 16.21
CA THR A 75 5.87 4.98 17.44
C THR A 75 5.78 6.50 17.63
N LYS A 76 6.88 7.21 17.37
CA LYS A 76 6.94 8.66 17.48
C LYS A 76 6.07 9.34 16.41
N GLU A 77 6.23 8.95 15.15
CA GLU A 77 5.59 9.63 14.02
C GLU A 77 4.10 9.29 13.91
N LEU A 78 3.69 8.07 14.27
CA LEU A 78 2.27 7.66 14.23
C LEU A 78 1.54 7.89 15.55
N GLY A 79 2.25 8.21 16.64
CA GLY A 79 1.67 8.35 17.98
C GLY A 79 1.06 7.05 18.54
N MET A 80 1.48 5.90 18.01
CA MET A 80 0.93 4.58 18.36
C MET A 80 1.95 3.74 19.12
N PRO A 81 1.56 3.01 20.18
CA PRO A 81 2.51 2.24 20.96
C PRO A 81 3.06 1.04 20.17
N ALA A 82 4.34 0.72 20.36
CA ALA A 82 5.03 -0.35 19.63
C ALA A 82 4.29 -1.72 19.63
N PRO A 83 3.67 -2.20 20.73
CA PRO A 83 2.89 -3.43 20.70
C PRO A 83 1.70 -3.39 19.73
N LEU A 84 1.04 -2.23 19.59
CA LEU A 84 -0.07 -2.06 18.65
C LEU A 84 0.42 -2.07 17.21
N LEU A 85 1.50 -1.33 16.92
CA LEU A 85 2.13 -1.32 15.59
C LEU A 85 2.59 -2.73 15.19
N LYS A 86 3.26 -3.44 16.09
CA LYS A 86 3.72 -4.82 15.88
C LYS A 86 2.57 -5.77 15.56
N ALA A 87 1.48 -5.71 16.34
CA ALA A 87 0.29 -6.51 16.09
C ALA A 87 -0.44 -6.15 14.78
N SER A 88 -0.16 -4.96 14.23
CA SER A 88 -0.78 -4.47 13.00
C SER A 88 -0.01 -4.88 11.74
N ILE A 89 1.29 -5.17 11.81
CA ILE A 89 2.11 -5.52 10.65
C ILE A 89 1.53 -6.72 9.85
N PRO A 90 1.27 -7.91 10.45
CA PRO A 90 0.79 -9.05 9.67
C PRO A 90 -0.53 -8.79 8.92
N PRO A 91 -1.58 -8.23 9.54
CA PRO A 91 -2.84 -7.97 8.83
C PRO A 91 -2.83 -6.70 7.96
N SER A 92 -1.77 -5.88 7.98
CA SER A 92 -1.64 -4.72 7.10
C SER A 92 -1.29 -5.09 5.66
N ASN A 93 -0.86 -6.35 5.41
CA ASN A 93 -0.48 -6.83 4.08
C ASN A 93 0.49 -5.86 3.38
N LEU A 94 1.55 -5.45 4.08
CA LEU A 94 2.54 -4.51 3.54
C LEU A 94 3.24 -5.13 2.33
N VAL A 95 3.17 -4.46 1.19
CA VAL A 95 3.83 -4.85 -0.06
C VAL A 95 4.47 -3.61 -0.67
N ALA A 96 5.70 -3.77 -1.17
CA ALA A 96 6.38 -2.77 -1.96
C ALA A 96 6.84 -3.41 -3.27
N ARG A 97 6.31 -2.90 -4.38
CA ARG A 97 6.64 -3.33 -5.75
C ARG A 97 6.61 -2.13 -6.70
N PRO A 98 7.41 -2.13 -7.77
CA PRO A 98 7.37 -1.09 -8.82
C PRO A 98 5.97 -0.91 -9.40
N ALA A 99 5.65 0.32 -9.84
CA ALA A 99 4.34 0.61 -10.42
C ALA A 99 4.18 -0.10 -11.76
N ALA A 100 5.26 -0.25 -12.53
CA ALA A 100 5.29 -1.06 -13.75
C ALA A 100 4.85 -2.52 -13.52
N GLU A 101 5.31 -3.16 -12.45
CA GLU A 101 4.90 -4.53 -12.09
C GLU A 101 3.45 -4.60 -11.59
N ALA A 102 2.97 -3.52 -10.96
CA ALA A 102 1.63 -3.41 -10.38
C ALA A 102 0.56 -2.87 -11.35
N ARG A 103 0.93 -2.50 -12.58
CA ARG A 103 0.08 -1.74 -13.52
C ARG A 103 -1.33 -2.33 -13.66
N GLY A 104 -1.44 -3.64 -13.89
CA GLY A 104 -2.74 -4.29 -14.04
C GLY A 104 -3.63 -4.21 -12.79
N ASP A 105 -3.05 -4.30 -11.58
CA ASP A 105 -3.81 -4.14 -10.34
C ASP A 105 -4.24 -2.68 -10.13
N ILE A 106 -3.37 -1.73 -10.48
CA ILE A 106 -3.65 -0.29 -10.40
C ILE A 106 -4.79 0.07 -11.35
N GLU A 107 -4.70 -0.31 -12.62
CA GLU A 107 -5.73 -0.03 -13.62
C GLU A 107 -7.07 -0.68 -13.27
N ARG A 108 -7.06 -1.91 -12.72
CA ARG A 108 -8.28 -2.54 -12.17
C ARG A 108 -8.91 -1.73 -11.05
N MET A 109 -8.11 -1.29 -10.07
CA MET A 109 -8.60 -0.46 -8.98
C MET A 109 -9.15 0.88 -9.47
N LEU A 110 -8.42 1.58 -10.33
CA LEU A 110 -8.85 2.85 -10.91
C LEU A 110 -10.11 2.69 -11.76
N THR A 111 -10.24 1.60 -12.51
CA THR A 111 -11.46 1.30 -13.27
C THR A 111 -12.65 1.04 -12.34
N ALA A 112 -12.46 0.29 -11.26
CA ALA A 112 -13.51 0.04 -10.28
C ALA A 112 -13.93 1.31 -9.51
N MET A 113 -13.01 2.26 -9.33
CA MET A 113 -13.28 3.58 -8.73
C MET A 113 -13.81 4.62 -9.73
N GLY A 114 -13.55 4.39 -11.02
CA GLY A 114 -13.97 5.27 -12.10
C GLY A 114 -15.49 5.32 -12.18
N ALA A 115 -16.05 6.52 -12.07
CA ALA A 115 -17.41 6.77 -12.54
C ALA A 115 -17.46 6.51 -14.06
N PRO A 116 -18.65 6.37 -14.68
CA PRO A 116 -18.78 6.01 -16.10
C PRO A 116 -17.94 6.83 -17.10
N ASP A 117 -17.52 8.04 -16.73
CA ASP A 117 -16.75 8.98 -17.54
C ASP A 117 -15.32 9.25 -17.02
N PHE A 118 -14.87 8.55 -15.96
CA PHE A 118 -13.57 8.76 -15.32
C PHE A 118 -13.29 10.20 -14.89
N LYS A 119 -14.31 11.06 -14.75
CA LYS A 119 -14.09 12.49 -14.47
C LYS A 119 -13.31 12.74 -13.18
N ASN A 120 -13.52 11.90 -12.17
CA ASN A 120 -12.81 11.95 -10.89
C ASN A 120 -11.33 11.52 -10.99
N LEU A 121 -10.93 10.92 -12.11
CA LEU A 121 -9.59 10.43 -12.40
C LEU A 121 -8.92 11.21 -13.55
N GLY A 122 -9.47 12.36 -13.94
CA GLY A 122 -8.92 13.16 -15.04
C GLY A 122 -9.37 12.74 -16.44
N GLY A 123 -10.42 11.92 -16.54
CA GLY A 123 -11.05 11.54 -17.82
C GLY A 123 -10.55 10.23 -18.43
N GLY A 124 -9.65 9.51 -17.76
CA GLY A 124 -9.18 8.20 -18.21
C GLY A 124 -8.26 7.51 -17.20
N LEU A 125 -7.64 6.41 -17.62
CA LEU A 125 -6.54 5.78 -16.89
C LEU A 125 -5.23 6.57 -17.12
N PRO A 126 -4.26 6.48 -16.19
CA PRO A 126 -2.95 7.11 -16.36
C PRO A 126 -2.18 6.59 -17.57
N ASP A 127 -1.26 7.40 -18.09
CA ASP A 127 -0.34 7.01 -19.16
C ASP A 127 0.90 6.26 -18.62
N ASP A 128 1.82 5.90 -19.52
CA ASP A 128 3.04 5.16 -19.17
C ASP A 128 3.94 5.91 -18.18
N GLY A 129 3.91 7.25 -18.16
CA GLY A 129 4.71 8.07 -17.25
C GLY A 129 4.29 7.92 -15.79
N PHE A 130 3.08 7.41 -15.53
CA PHE A 130 2.60 7.10 -14.19
C PHE A 130 3.22 5.83 -13.60
N TYR A 131 3.68 4.91 -14.46
CA TYR A 131 4.13 3.57 -14.06
C TYR A 131 5.66 3.45 -14.07
N LEU A 132 6.29 4.17 -13.16
CA LEU A 132 7.74 4.15 -12.92
C LEU A 132 8.24 2.81 -12.33
#